data_AF-A0A9P8JIE0-F1
#
_entry.id   AF-A0A9P8JIE0-F1
#
_cell.length_a   1.000
_cell.length_b   1.000
_cell.length_c   1.000
_cell.angle_alpha   90.00
_cell.angle_beta   90.00
_cell.angle_gamma   90.00
#
_symmetry.space_group_name_H-M   'P 1'
#
loop_
_entity.id
_entity.type
_entity.pdbx_description
1 polymer ?
#
loop_
_entity_poly.entity_id
_entity_poly.type
_entity_poly.pdbx_seq_one_letter_code
_entity_poly.pdbx_strand_id
1 'polypeptide(L)'
;MSNPPSSPFRHGTTVEQELAYYKAQYEQLEVELQEFQQSSRELEAELEKDVEASEKRERKLKERVESLGFEVEEWKVRLPVFSSP
;
A
#
# COMPACT_ATOMS: atom_id res chain seq x y z
N MET A 1 4.24 -14.00 28.97
CA MET A 1 4.56 -12.58 28.74
C MET A 1 4.11 -11.81 29.96
N SER A 2 5.03 -11.33 30.78
CA SER A 2 4.74 -10.52 31.97
C SER A 2 4.37 -9.10 31.52
N ASN A 3 3.14 -8.66 31.77
CA ASN A 3 2.79 -7.25 31.64
C ASN A 3 3.74 -6.44 32.54
N PRO A 4 4.42 -5.39 32.02
CA PRO A 4 5.19 -4.51 32.88
C PRO A 4 4.25 -3.86 33.91
N PRO A 5 4.71 -3.59 35.13
CA PRO A 5 3.89 -2.94 36.15
C PRO A 5 3.34 -1.63 35.58
N SER A 6 2.04 -1.39 35.77
CA SER A 6 1.32 -0.26 35.17
C SER A 6 1.82 1.12 35.63
N SER A 7 2.71 1.17 36.64
CA SER A 7 3.41 2.38 37.06
C SER A 7 4.90 2.05 37.28
N PRO A 8 5.82 2.80 36.65
CA PRO A 8 7.27 2.64 36.87
C PRO A 8 7.70 3.17 38.25
N PHE A 9 6.79 3.79 39.02
CA PHE A 9 7.10 4.53 40.22
C PHE A 9 6.96 3.69 41.49
N ARG A 10 8.07 3.57 42.23
CA ARG A 10 8.10 2.99 43.59
C ARG A 10 7.72 4.06 44.63
N HIS A 11 7.35 3.60 45.82
CA HIS A 11 7.04 4.45 46.98
C HIS A 11 8.12 5.52 47.21
N GLY A 12 7.73 6.81 47.21
CA GLY A 12 8.63 7.96 47.43
C GLY A 12 8.76 8.94 46.25
N THR A 13 8.09 8.67 45.13
CA THR A 13 7.97 9.59 43.99
C THR A 13 6.91 10.65 44.26
N THR A 14 7.21 11.90 43.93
CA THR A 14 6.24 12.99 44.12
C THR A 14 5.24 13.01 42.96
N VAL A 15 4.05 13.55 43.22
CA VAL A 15 2.98 13.65 42.22
C VAL A 15 3.45 14.44 40.99
N GLU A 16 4.31 15.44 41.17
CA GLU A 16 4.87 16.24 40.09
C GLU A 16 5.79 15.43 39.18
N GLN A 17 6.58 14.52 39.74
CA GLN A 17 7.46 13.63 38.97
C GLN A 17 6.65 12.63 38.15
N GLU A 18 5.59 12.10 38.73
CA GLU A 18 4.67 11.18 38.04
C GLU A 18 3.93 11.89 36.89
N LEU A 19 3.41 13.11 37.13
CA LEU A 19 2.79 13.93 36.10
C LEU A 19 3.75 14.31 34.98
N ALA A 20 4.99 14.69 35.30
CA ALA A 20 6.00 15.03 34.31
C ALA A 20 6.34 13.83 33.42
N TYR A 21 6.42 12.63 33.99
CA TYR A 21 6.66 11.41 33.24
C TYR A 21 5.53 11.06 32.28
N TYR A 22 4.27 11.02 32.76
CA TYR A 22 3.16 10.72 31.87
C TYR A 22 3.01 11.76 30.78
N LYS A 23 3.25 13.03 31.08
CA LYS A 23 3.28 14.09 30.06
C LYS A 23 4.34 13.82 28.99
N ALA A 24 5.57 13.49 29.38
CA ALA A 24 6.62 13.14 28.43
C ALA A 24 6.28 11.90 27.59
N GLN A 25 5.59 10.91 28.17
CA GLN A 25 5.11 9.74 27.41
C GLN A 25 4.03 10.11 26.40
N TYR A 26 3.09 11.00 26.74
CA TYR A 26 2.09 11.49 25.80
C TYR A 26 2.72 12.29 24.66
N GLU A 27 3.67 13.17 24.97
CA GLU A 27 4.41 13.94 23.97
C GLU A 27 5.18 13.00 23.02
N GLN A 28 5.84 11.97 23.56
CA GLN A 28 6.52 10.95 22.75
C GLN A 28 5.54 10.19 21.84
N LEU A 29 4.40 9.75 22.39
CA LEU A 29 3.39 9.02 21.63
C LEU A 29 2.76 9.88 20.52
N GLU A 30 2.59 11.18 20.77
CA GLU A 30 2.09 12.12 19.76
C GLU A 30 3.06 12.25 18.59
N VAL A 31 4.37 12.34 18.86
CA VAL A 31 5.42 12.35 17.82
C VAL A 31 5.41 11.03 17.03
N GLU A 32 5.43 9.89 17.72
CA GLU A 32 5.40 8.57 17.08
C GLU A 32 4.14 8.38 16.21
N LEU A 33 2.99 8.87 16.69
CA LEU A 33 1.74 8.81 15.92
C LEU A 33 1.82 9.69 14.67
N GLN A 34 2.41 10.88 14.75
CA GLN A 34 2.60 11.75 13.58
C GLN A 34 3.55 11.11 12.56
N GLU A 35 4.66 10.53 13.00
CA GLU A 35 5.61 9.81 12.15
C GLU A 35 4.95 8.58 11.49
N PHE A 36 4.18 7.80 12.25
CA PHE A 36 3.45 6.65 11.72
C PHE A 36 2.40 7.07 10.69
N GLN A 37 1.62 8.10 10.97
CA GLN A 37 0.63 8.62 10.02
C GLN A 37 1.29 9.16 8.75
N GLN A 38 2.44 9.82 8.87
CA GLN A 38 3.18 10.32 7.71
C GLN A 38 3.71 9.17 6.85
N SER A 39 4.37 8.18 7.47
CA SER A 39 4.86 7.00 6.75
C SER A 39 3.73 6.18 6.12
N SER A 40 2.56 6.08 6.77
CA SER A 40 1.38 5.43 6.20
C SER A 40 0.88 6.14 4.95
N ARG A 41 0.80 7.47 4.96
CA ARG A 41 0.39 8.26 3.78
C ARG A 41 1.37 8.14 2.62
N GLU A 42 2.67 8.12 2.92
CA GLU A 42 3.70 7.93 1.91
C GLU A 42 3.63 6.55 1.26
N LEU A 43 3.43 5.51 2.07
CA LEU A 43 3.25 4.14 1.61
C LEU A 43 1.97 3.99 0.77
N GLU A 44 0.85 4.55 1.22
CA GLU A 44 -0.41 4.54 0.47
C GLU A 44 -0.25 5.19 -0.92
N ALA A 45 0.44 6.33 -1.00
CA ALA A 45 0.70 7.02 -2.26
C ALA A 45 1.63 6.23 -3.20
N GLU A 46 2.57 5.45 -2.66
CA GLU A 46 3.40 4.54 -3.46
C GLU A 46 2.59 3.37 -4.00
N LEU A 47 1.76 2.75 -3.15
CA LEU A 47 0.89 1.65 -3.54
C LEU A 47 -0.13 2.07 -4.60
N GLU A 48 -0.71 3.26 -4.49
CA GLU A 48 -1.65 3.80 -5.50
C GLU A 48 -0.97 3.92 -6.88
N LYS A 49 0.27 4.44 -6.93
CA LYS A 49 1.05 4.51 -8.18
C LYS A 49 1.33 3.13 -8.77
N ASP A 50 1.66 2.16 -7.92
CA ASP A 50 1.93 0.80 -8.36
C ASP A 50 0.69 0.11 -8.91
N VAL A 51 -0.47 0.32 -8.28
CA VAL A 51 -1.77 -0.15 -8.78
C VAL A 51 -2.08 0.47 -10.13
N GLU A 52 -2.00 1.80 -10.27
CA GLU A 52 -2.23 2.47 -11.55
C GLU A 52 -1.29 1.97 -12.66
N ALA A 53 -0.02 1.76 -12.33
CA ALA A 53 0.96 1.22 -13.28
C ALA A 53 0.62 -0.21 -13.70
N SER A 54 0.16 -1.04 -12.77
CA SER A 54 -0.30 -2.41 -13.03
C SER A 54 -1.53 -2.43 -13.93
N GLU A 55 -2.56 -1.65 -13.60
CA GLU A 55 -3.79 -1.55 -14.39
C GLU A 55 -3.53 -1.05 -15.82
N LYS A 56 -2.64 -0.06 -15.97
CA LYS A 56 -2.25 0.44 -17.29
C LYS A 56 -1.53 -0.61 -18.14
N ARG A 57 -0.70 -1.46 -17.51
CA ARG A 57 -0.04 -2.58 -18.20
C ARG A 57 -1.07 -3.64 -18.59
N GLU A 58 -1.99 -3.98 -17.69
CA GLU A 58 -3.06 -4.94 -17.95
C GLU A 58 -3.93 -4.50 -19.13
N ARG A 59 -4.36 -3.24 -19.17
CA ARG A 59 -5.16 -2.69 -20.27
C ARG A 59 -4.43 -2.83 -21.61
N LYS A 60 -3.15 -2.45 -21.67
CA LYS A 60 -2.34 -2.59 -22.89
C LYS A 60 -2.21 -4.04 -23.35
N LEU A 61 -2.07 -4.98 -22.41
CA LEU A 61 -2.00 -6.40 -22.74
C LEU A 61 -3.34 -6.91 -23.29
N LYS A 62 -4.46 -6.51 -22.69
CA LYS A 62 -5.81 -6.83 -23.20
C LYS A 62 -6.03 -6.29 -24.61
N GLU A 63 -5.74 -5.01 -24.85
CA GLU A 63 -5.83 -4.38 -26.18
C GLU A 63 -4.99 -5.15 -27.21
N ARG A 64 -3.78 -5.58 -26.84
CA ARG A 64 -2.90 -6.36 -27.72
C ARG A 64 -3.45 -7.75 -28.01
N VAL A 65 -4.01 -8.43 -27.01
CA VAL A 65 -4.64 -9.75 -27.17
C VAL A 65 -5.85 -9.64 -28.10
N GLU A 66 -6.68 -8.62 -27.94
CA GLU A 66 -7.84 -8.36 -28.80
C GLU A 66 -7.41 -8.09 -30.24
N SER A 67 -6.44 -7.20 -30.46
CA SER A 67 -5.89 -6.89 -31.79
C SER A 67 -5.36 -8.14 -32.49
N LEU A 68 -4.56 -8.95 -31.79
CA LEU A 68 -4.04 -10.20 -32.33
C LEU A 68 -5.15 -11.21 -32.63
N GLY A 69 -6.20 -11.24 -31.80
CA GLY A 69 -7.40 -12.05 -32.04
C GLY A 69 -8.08 -11.66 -33.36
N PHE A 70 -8.29 -10.36 -33.59
CA PHE A 70 -8.86 -9.86 -34.85
C PHE A 70 -7.99 -10.21 -36.06
N GLU A 71 -6.66 -10.01 -35.96
CA GLU A 71 -5.74 -10.38 -37.03
C GLU A 71 -5.85 -11.88 -37.35
N VAL A 72 -5.80 -12.75 -36.34
CA VAL A 72 -5.91 -14.20 -36.53
C VAL A 72 -7.21 -14.58 -37.23
N GLU A 73 -8.34 -13.99 -36.85
CA GLU A 73 -9.62 -14.26 -37.52
C GLU A 73 -9.65 -13.76 -38.97
N GLU A 74 -9.10 -12.58 -39.26
CA GLU A 74 -8.95 -12.12 -40.65
C GLU A 74 -8.10 -13.07 -41.50
N TRP A 75 -6.96 -13.53 -40.97
CA TRP A 75 -6.08 -14.47 -41.67
C TRP A 75 -6.78 -15.80 -41.93
N LYS A 76 -7.55 -16.31 -40.97
CA LYS A 76 -8.35 -17.52 -41.12
C LYS A 76 -9.44 -17.40 -42.18
N VAL A 77 -10.03 -16.22 -42.36
CA VAL A 77 -11.01 -15.97 -43.43
C VAL A 77 -10.31 -15.82 -44.80
N ARG A 78 -9.15 -15.17 -44.81
CA ARG A 78 -8.39 -14.88 -46.04
C ARG A 78 -7.73 -16.13 -46.63
N LEU A 79 -7.13 -17.00 -45.82
CA LEU A 79 -6.48 -18.23 -46.27
C LEU A 79 -7.38 -19.15 -47.15
N PRO A 80 -8.63 -19.49 -46.74
CA PRO A 80 -9.53 -20.27 -47.58
C PRO A 80 -9.93 -19.57 -48.88
N VAL A 81 -10.07 -18.23 -48.86
CA VAL A 81 -10.42 -17.44 -50.06
C VAL A 81 -9.29 -17.42 -51.08
N PHE A 82 -8.04 -17.37 -50.64
CA PHE A 82 -6.85 -17.44 -51.52
C PHE A 82 -6.48 -18.87 -51.94
N SER A 83 -7.02 -19.89 -51.26
CA SER A 83 -6.75 -21.30 -51.55
C SER A 83 -7.81 -21.98 -52.43
N SER A 84 -8.88 -21.28 -52.83
CA SER A 84 -9.81 -21.78 -53.86
C SER A 84 -9.31 -21.38 -55.26
N PRO A 85 -9.15 -22.34 -56.20
CA PRO A 85 -8.83 -22.08 -57.60
C PRO A 85 -9.98 -21.47 -58.40
#